data_AF-A0A7S2PI88-F1
#
_entry.id   AF-A0A7S2PI88-F1
#
_cell.length_a   1.000
_cell.length_b   1.000
_cell.length_c   1.000
_cell.angle_alpha   90.00
_cell.angle_beta   90.00
_cell.angle_gamma   90.00
#
_symmetry.space_group_name_H-M   'P 1'
#
loop_
_entity.id
_entity.type
_entity.pdbx_description
1 polymer ?
#
loop_
_entity_poly.entity_id
_entity_poly.type
_entity_poly.pdbx_seq_one_letter_code
_entity_poly.pdbx_strand_id
1 'polypeptide(L)'
;ATAFAKCGGCADAKWKRRLPTALIHLLCVECFHIYLAVLSWRGLVVSLNADRLLLQHSISTAGINTYFEDLLFVGHAVGTNVTFNNGMSLVLPEVWAKPGNANVCWVLVAWLLPLAALALIFVVLIDFAEAGIWSFESGAYVHFTWRLYRGDAYQTCVLAMIVGPIVLPIIWLVETGFYTPRDVQFVNLQVFQTCTWKGVILLLSLYRLVGTRTPVHHWEGCDAFLRSTLRRDWRSLCCGCSNATFGLKLLDALWTAQHGDLSRLMRFVPDREEARALLEACRRAQFEETE
;
A
#
# COMPACT_ATOMS: atom_id res chain seq x y z
N ALA A 1 -27.98 -3.57 7.47
CA ALA A 1 -27.11 -4.32 8.39
C ALA A 1 -27.81 -5.55 9.04
N THR A 2 -28.80 -6.18 8.39
CA THR A 2 -29.63 -7.25 8.99
C THR A 2 -29.85 -8.44 8.07
N ALA A 3 -28.85 -8.81 7.25
CA ALA A 3 -28.94 -9.94 6.31
C ALA A 3 -27.96 -11.10 6.56
N PHE A 4 -27.17 -11.10 7.64
CA PHE A 4 -26.12 -12.11 7.86
C PHE A 4 -26.45 -13.24 8.86
N ALA A 5 -27.68 -13.32 9.38
CA ALA A 5 -27.99 -14.19 10.52
C ALA A 5 -28.68 -15.53 10.19
N LYS A 6 -28.66 -16.05 8.95
CA LYS A 6 -29.45 -17.27 8.62
C LYS A 6 -28.77 -18.32 7.73
N CYS A 7 -27.47 -18.56 7.91
CA CYS A 7 -26.81 -19.78 7.42
C CYS A 7 -26.43 -20.72 8.57
N GLY A 8 -27.41 -21.10 9.40
CA GLY A 8 -27.29 -22.16 10.40
C GLY A 8 -27.88 -23.45 9.84
N GLY A 9 -27.04 -24.41 9.45
CA GLY A 9 -27.53 -25.74 9.06
C GLY A 9 -26.64 -26.59 8.17
N CYS A 10 -25.30 -26.56 8.32
CA CYS A 10 -24.40 -27.63 7.86
C CYS A 10 -23.00 -27.45 8.46
N ALA A 11 -22.95 -27.22 9.79
CA ALA A 11 -21.76 -26.82 10.52
C ALA A 11 -20.82 -27.98 10.90
N ASP A 12 -21.18 -29.24 10.66
CA ASP A 12 -20.39 -30.37 11.12
C ASP A 12 -19.52 -30.97 10.01
N ALA A 13 -18.20 -30.88 10.22
CA ALA A 13 -17.10 -31.63 9.60
C ALA A 13 -16.18 -30.96 8.55
N LYS A 14 -16.46 -29.77 8.01
CA LYS A 14 -15.52 -29.05 7.09
C LYS A 14 -14.84 -27.80 7.67
N TRP A 15 -15.02 -27.51 8.95
CA TRP A 15 -14.28 -26.49 9.71
C TRP A 15 -12.84 -26.90 10.10
N LYS A 16 -12.34 -28.04 9.60
CA LYS A 16 -10.93 -28.45 9.78
C LYS A 16 -9.99 -27.44 9.12
N ARG A 17 -9.59 -26.43 9.90
CA ARG A 17 -8.36 -25.64 9.79
C ARG A 17 -8.04 -25.14 8.38
N ARG A 18 -8.97 -24.43 7.74
CA ARG A 18 -8.57 -23.56 6.65
C ARG A 18 -7.86 -22.37 7.29
N LEU A 19 -6.53 -22.29 7.09
CA LEU A 19 -5.76 -21.10 7.44
C LEU A 19 -6.47 -19.87 6.87
N PRO A 20 -6.43 -18.70 7.52
CA PRO A 20 -7.00 -17.45 7.00
C PRO A 20 -6.14 -16.95 5.84
N THR A 21 -6.09 -17.72 4.76
CA THR A 21 -5.19 -17.47 3.62
C THR A 21 -5.57 -16.19 2.90
N ALA A 22 -6.85 -15.80 2.93
CA ALA A 22 -7.31 -14.48 2.50
C ALA A 22 -6.67 -13.34 3.28
N LEU A 23 -6.62 -13.41 4.62
CA LEU A 23 -6.00 -12.37 5.45
C LEU A 23 -4.50 -12.26 5.20
N ILE A 24 -3.81 -13.40 5.11
CA ILE A 24 -2.37 -13.43 4.81
C ILE A 24 -2.10 -12.79 3.45
N HIS A 25 -2.87 -13.15 2.43
CA HIS A 25 -2.75 -12.56 1.10
C HIS A 25 -3.07 -11.06 1.11
N LEU A 26 -4.13 -10.64 1.81
CA LEU A 26 -4.52 -9.25 1.93
C LEU A 26 -3.39 -8.41 2.54
N LEU A 27 -2.84 -8.87 3.67
CA LEU A 27 -1.78 -8.15 4.37
C LEU A 27 -0.46 -8.18 3.61
N CYS A 28 -0.07 -9.30 3.01
CA CYS A 28 1.26 -9.43 2.39
C CYS A 28 1.31 -8.95 0.94
N VAL A 29 0.21 -9.10 0.19
CA VAL A 29 0.18 -8.80 -1.25
C VAL A 29 -0.59 -7.52 -1.52
N GLU A 30 -1.85 -7.41 -1.07
CA GLU A 30 -2.67 -6.24 -1.38
C GLU A 30 -2.20 -4.99 -0.61
N CYS A 31 -1.78 -5.13 0.65
CA CYS A 31 -1.25 -4.02 1.45
C CYS A 31 0.23 -3.72 1.21
N PHE A 32 0.91 -4.46 0.31
CA PHE A 32 2.35 -4.30 0.08
C PHE A 32 2.74 -2.87 -0.29
N HIS A 33 1.95 -2.23 -1.16
CA HIS A 33 2.21 -0.85 -1.58
C HIS A 33 2.01 0.19 -0.45
N ILE A 34 1.20 -0.13 0.57
CA ILE A 34 1.08 0.70 1.78
C ILE A 34 2.40 0.65 2.55
N TYR A 35 2.96 -0.54 2.79
CA TYR A 35 4.24 -0.68 3.49
C TYR A 35 5.38 -0.04 2.71
N LEU A 36 5.42 -0.24 1.38
CA LEU A 36 6.46 0.34 0.54
C LEU A 36 6.38 1.87 0.54
N ALA A 37 5.17 2.45 0.53
CA ALA A 37 4.99 3.90 0.66
C ALA A 37 5.49 4.41 2.02
N VAL A 38 5.12 3.75 3.13
CA VAL A 38 5.56 4.14 4.48
C VAL A 38 7.08 4.04 4.63
N LEU A 39 7.70 2.93 4.18
CA LEU A 39 9.15 2.73 4.26
C LEU A 39 9.90 3.75 3.39
N SER A 40 9.43 4.01 2.17
CA SER A 40 10.04 4.99 1.28
C SER A 40 9.92 6.41 1.82
N TRP A 41 8.75 6.74 2.39
CA TRP A 41 8.51 8.03 3.06
C TRP A 41 9.42 8.25 4.26
N ARG A 42 9.46 7.29 5.19
CA ARG A 42 10.37 7.34 6.35
C ARG A 42 11.82 7.50 5.89
N GLY A 43 12.24 6.68 4.93
CA GLY A 43 13.58 6.75 4.37
C GLY A 43 13.90 8.09 3.69
N LEU A 44 12.90 8.73 3.07
CA LEU A 44 13.04 10.03 2.41
C LEU A 44 13.19 11.16 3.44
N VAL A 45 12.29 11.21 4.43
CA VAL A 45 12.28 12.23 5.49
C VAL A 45 13.55 12.17 6.33
N VAL A 46 14.01 10.97 6.70
CA VAL A 46 15.27 10.79 7.44
C VAL A 46 16.47 11.18 6.58
N SER A 47 16.54 10.73 5.33
CA SER A 47 17.67 11.09 4.44
C SER A 47 17.80 12.58 4.21
N LEU A 48 16.70 13.29 3.95
CA LEU A 48 16.77 14.74 3.70
C LEU A 48 17.40 15.50 4.88
N ASN A 49 17.19 15.03 6.11
CA ASN A 49 17.76 15.62 7.31
C ASN A 49 19.18 15.12 7.61
N ALA A 50 19.42 13.81 7.46
CA ALA A 50 20.72 13.18 7.71
C ALA A 50 21.77 13.55 6.65
N ASP A 51 21.42 13.46 5.36
CA ASP A 51 22.33 13.66 4.25
C ASP A 51 22.80 15.13 4.14
N ARG A 52 22.01 16.08 4.66
CA ARG A 52 22.43 17.47 4.83
C ARG A 52 23.64 17.60 5.76
N LEU A 53 23.71 16.80 6.81
CA LEU A 53 24.88 16.77 7.71
C LEU A 53 26.03 15.93 7.13
N LEU A 54 25.72 14.88 6.38
CA LEU A 54 26.71 13.96 5.81
C LEU A 54 27.49 14.54 4.63
N LEU A 55 26.90 15.35 3.76
CA LEU A 55 27.68 15.92 2.65
C LEU A 55 28.77 16.90 3.10
N GLN A 56 28.73 17.37 4.35
CA GLN A 56 29.80 18.20 4.91
C GLN A 56 31.00 17.38 5.39
N HIS A 57 30.84 16.07 5.60
CA HIS A 57 31.82 15.23 6.28
C HIS A 57 31.69 13.76 5.85
N SER A 58 32.77 13.08 5.46
CA SER A 58 32.77 11.68 5.00
C SER A 58 32.54 10.67 6.15
N ILE A 59 31.28 10.49 6.59
CA ILE A 59 30.91 9.86 7.89
C ILE A 59 30.18 8.52 7.74
N SER A 60 30.22 7.71 8.82
CA SER A 60 29.29 6.60 9.10
C SER A 60 27.84 7.08 9.30
N THR A 61 26.95 6.72 8.38
CA THR A 61 25.57 7.23 8.32
C THR A 61 24.64 6.69 9.42
N ALA A 62 24.99 5.57 10.05
CA ALA A 62 24.09 4.87 10.97
C ALA A 62 23.69 5.70 12.20
N GLY A 63 24.66 6.32 12.89
CA GLY A 63 24.38 7.09 14.12
C GLY A 63 23.56 8.36 13.86
N ILE A 64 23.79 9.01 12.72
CA ILE A 64 23.05 10.22 12.32
C ILE A 64 21.62 9.86 11.90
N ASN A 65 21.44 8.74 11.19
CA ASN A 65 20.11 8.27 10.81
C ASN A 65 19.26 7.93 12.03
N THR A 66 19.80 7.21 13.02
CA THR A 66 19.08 6.91 14.28
C THR A 66 18.70 8.20 15.01
N TYR A 67 19.61 9.16 15.10
CA TYR A 67 19.34 10.45 15.75
C TYR A 67 18.14 11.17 15.11
N PHE A 68 18.09 11.28 13.79
CA PHE A 68 16.95 11.93 13.12
C PHE A 68 15.68 11.08 13.13
N GLU A 69 15.80 9.77 13.11
CA GLU A 69 14.64 8.89 13.28
C GLU A 69 13.97 9.12 14.63
N ASP A 70 14.76 9.13 15.71
CA ASP A 70 14.25 9.39 17.06
C ASP A 70 13.65 10.80 17.15
N LEU A 71 14.34 11.82 16.63
CA LEU A 71 13.83 13.19 16.66
C LEU A 71 12.49 13.33 15.91
N LEU A 72 12.36 12.74 14.72
CA LEU A 72 11.22 12.96 13.84
C LEU A 72 10.02 12.05 14.16
N PHE A 73 10.27 10.83 14.62
CA PHE A 73 9.22 9.86 14.91
C PHE A 73 8.92 9.73 16.42
N VAL A 74 9.89 9.93 17.30
CA VAL A 74 9.67 9.92 18.76
C VAL A 74 9.46 11.33 19.31
N GLY A 75 10.00 12.36 18.64
CA GLY A 75 9.93 13.75 19.09
C GLY A 75 11.08 14.13 20.04
N HIS A 76 12.02 13.22 20.27
CA HIS A 76 13.18 13.39 21.14
C HIS A 76 14.36 12.62 20.55
N ALA A 77 15.52 13.25 20.50
CA ALA A 77 16.77 12.57 20.19
C ALA A 77 17.81 12.85 21.27
N VAL A 78 18.40 11.77 21.79
CA VAL A 78 19.48 11.84 22.77
C VAL A 78 20.72 12.41 22.10
N GLY A 79 21.41 13.31 22.78
CA GLY A 79 22.66 13.87 22.29
C GLY A 79 23.68 12.76 22.01
N THR A 80 24.32 12.81 20.85
CA THR A 80 25.27 11.79 20.41
C THR A 80 26.52 12.43 19.85
N ASN A 81 27.66 11.79 20.09
CA ASN A 81 28.94 12.20 19.54
C ASN A 81 29.35 11.21 18.45
N VAL A 82 29.42 11.70 17.22
CA VAL A 82 29.83 10.90 16.06
C VAL A 82 31.29 11.22 15.76
N THR A 83 32.18 10.30 16.10
CA THR A 83 33.61 10.40 15.79
C THR A 83 33.89 9.93 14.36
N PHE A 84 34.74 10.64 13.65
CA PHE A 84 35.08 10.41 12.25
C PHE A 84 36.41 9.69 12.11
N ASN A 85 36.61 9.04 10.96
CA ASN A 85 37.87 8.32 10.65
C ASN A 85 39.10 9.24 10.61
N ASN A 86 38.91 10.53 10.41
CA ASN A 86 39.98 11.55 10.44
C ASN A 86 40.17 12.18 11.84
N GLY A 87 39.54 11.65 12.88
CA GLY A 87 39.68 12.11 14.26
C GLY A 87 38.84 13.35 14.62
N MET A 88 38.16 13.97 13.65
CA MET A 88 37.16 15.00 13.94
C MET A 88 35.92 14.36 14.58
N SER A 89 35.13 15.17 15.28
CA SER A 89 33.89 14.70 15.93
C SER A 89 32.76 15.69 15.71
N LEU A 90 31.56 15.17 15.48
CA LEU A 90 30.33 15.94 15.41
C LEU A 90 29.49 15.63 16.64
N VAL A 91 29.29 16.65 17.45
CA VAL A 91 28.41 16.58 18.61
C VAL A 91 27.02 17.01 18.16
N LEU A 92 26.11 16.04 18.09
CA LEU A 92 24.69 16.30 17.94
C LEU A 92 24.11 16.52 19.35
N PRO A 93 23.58 17.72 19.65
CA PRO A 93 23.04 18.00 20.98
C PRO A 93 21.78 17.18 21.23
N GLU A 94 21.37 17.07 22.49
CA GLU A 94 20.05 16.55 22.81
C GLU A 94 18.98 17.55 22.35
N VAL A 95 17.98 17.08 21.61
CA VAL A 95 16.93 17.94 21.04
C VAL A 95 15.55 17.36 21.27
N TRP A 96 14.60 18.25 21.56
CA TRP A 96 13.19 17.96 21.75
C TRP A 96 12.35 18.75 20.74
N ALA A 97 11.33 18.12 20.18
CA ALA A 97 10.32 18.78 19.36
C ALA A 97 9.32 19.54 20.25
N LYS A 98 9.73 20.71 20.76
CA LYS A 98 8.89 21.57 21.59
C LYS A 98 8.03 22.51 20.74
N PRO A 99 6.80 22.86 21.17
CA PRO A 99 5.97 23.87 20.49
C PRO A 99 6.76 25.16 20.23
N GLY A 100 6.69 25.66 18.99
CA GLY A 100 7.43 26.86 18.56
C GLY A 100 8.81 26.59 17.92
N ASN A 101 9.28 25.34 17.89
CA ASN A 101 10.49 24.94 17.14
C ASN A 101 10.13 24.40 15.74
N ALA A 102 10.95 24.68 14.73
CA ALA A 102 10.86 24.12 13.38
C ALA A 102 10.78 22.58 13.38
N ASN A 103 11.39 21.92 14.36
CA ASN A 103 11.31 20.46 14.53
C ASN A 103 9.87 19.94 14.65
N VAL A 104 8.94 20.72 15.20
CA VAL A 104 7.53 20.31 15.30
C VAL A 104 6.90 20.18 13.92
N CYS A 105 7.19 21.10 13.00
CA CYS A 105 6.72 21.00 11.62
C CYS A 105 7.23 19.73 10.96
N TRP A 106 8.50 19.39 11.17
CA TRP A 106 9.11 18.18 10.64
C TRP A 106 8.53 16.89 11.23
N VAL A 107 8.24 16.86 12.54
CA VAL A 107 7.54 15.74 13.19
C VAL A 107 6.13 15.57 12.62
N LEU A 108 5.38 16.66 12.45
CA LEU A 108 4.04 16.61 11.87
C LEU A 108 4.05 16.07 10.44
N VAL A 109 4.99 16.53 9.61
CA VAL A 109 5.19 16.02 8.26
C VAL A 109 5.55 14.54 8.30
N ALA A 110 6.55 14.15 9.10
CA ALA A 110 7.03 12.78 9.22
C ALA A 110 5.89 11.79 9.54
N TRP A 111 4.96 12.18 10.41
CA TRP A 111 3.83 11.34 10.83
C TRP A 111 2.60 11.38 9.91
N LEU A 112 2.47 12.36 9.02
CA LEU A 112 1.26 12.54 8.22
C LEU A 112 0.94 11.30 7.37
N LEU A 113 1.92 10.78 6.62
CA LEU A 113 1.73 9.59 5.79
C LEU A 113 1.58 8.30 6.62
N PRO A 114 2.41 8.00 7.63
CA PRO A 114 2.24 6.82 8.48
C PRO A 114 0.89 6.75 9.20
N LEU A 115 0.37 7.87 9.71
CA LEU A 115 -0.94 7.89 10.37
C LEU A 115 -2.08 7.62 9.37
N ALA A 116 -2.02 8.21 8.18
CA ALA A 116 -2.98 7.94 7.12
C ALA A 116 -2.90 6.48 6.64
N ALA A 117 -1.70 5.92 6.53
CA ALA A 117 -1.48 4.52 6.19
C ALA A 117 -2.01 3.56 7.28
N LEU A 118 -1.82 3.91 8.55
CA LEU A 118 -2.36 3.14 9.67
C LEU A 118 -3.89 3.16 9.66
N ALA A 119 -4.50 4.33 9.46
CA ALA A 119 -5.94 4.46 9.29
C ALA A 119 -6.47 3.62 8.11
N LEU A 120 -5.77 3.64 6.98
CA LEU A 120 -6.10 2.82 5.81
C LEU A 120 -6.08 1.32 6.16
N ILE A 121 -5.04 0.84 6.85
CA ILE A 121 -4.96 -0.58 7.28
C ILE A 121 -6.14 -0.94 8.19
N PHE A 122 -6.55 -0.06 9.10
CA PHE A 122 -7.73 -0.30 9.93
C PHE A 122 -9.02 -0.38 9.11
N VAL A 123 -9.25 0.52 8.16
CA VAL A 123 -10.40 0.46 7.24
C VAL A 123 -10.41 -0.87 6.49
N VAL A 124 -9.28 -1.27 5.91
CA VAL A 124 -9.14 -2.54 5.18
C VAL A 124 -9.45 -3.75 6.08
N LEU A 125 -8.95 -3.76 7.31
CA LEU A 125 -9.16 -4.86 8.25
C LEU A 125 -10.59 -4.95 8.77
N ILE A 126 -11.24 -3.82 9.05
CA ILE A 126 -12.64 -3.76 9.48
C ILE A 126 -13.54 -4.28 8.36
N ASP A 127 -13.42 -3.73 7.15
CA ASP A 127 -14.21 -4.15 6.00
C ASP A 127 -14.01 -5.64 5.68
N PHE A 128 -12.77 -6.14 5.83
CA PHE A 128 -12.46 -7.56 5.63
C PHE A 128 -13.09 -8.46 6.70
N ALA A 129 -13.05 -8.04 7.97
CA ALA A 129 -13.68 -8.77 9.07
C ALA A 129 -15.21 -8.85 8.89
N GLU A 130 -15.84 -7.75 8.47
CA GLU A 130 -17.28 -7.70 8.17
C GLU A 130 -17.65 -8.60 6.98
N ALA A 131 -16.77 -8.74 6.00
CA ALA A 131 -17.02 -9.60 4.83
C ALA A 131 -16.96 -11.11 5.17
N GLY A 132 -16.31 -11.51 6.27
CA GLY A 132 -16.27 -12.91 6.73
C GLY A 132 -15.56 -13.87 5.76
N ILE A 133 -14.59 -13.38 4.98
CA ILE A 133 -13.93 -14.13 3.90
C ILE A 133 -12.69 -14.86 4.44
N TRP A 134 -12.59 -16.16 4.15
CA TRP A 134 -11.49 -17.00 4.67
C TRP A 134 -10.45 -17.42 3.62
N SER A 135 -10.87 -17.60 2.36
CA SER A 135 -10.02 -18.12 1.29
C SER A 135 -9.75 -17.08 0.20
N PHE A 136 -8.47 -16.87 -0.15
CA PHE A 136 -8.10 -16.00 -1.26
C PHE A 136 -8.50 -16.58 -2.64
N GLU A 137 -8.83 -17.88 -2.68
CA GLU A 137 -9.32 -18.57 -3.88
C GLU A 137 -10.81 -18.33 -4.13
N SER A 138 -11.53 -17.65 -3.23
CA SER A 138 -12.96 -17.39 -3.46
C SER A 138 -13.18 -16.22 -4.41
N GLY A 139 -14.20 -16.31 -5.26
CA GLY A 139 -14.67 -15.15 -6.03
C GLY A 139 -15.11 -13.99 -5.13
N ALA A 140 -15.68 -14.30 -3.96
CA ALA A 140 -15.99 -13.30 -2.93
C ALA A 140 -14.76 -12.48 -2.49
N TYR A 141 -13.59 -13.11 -2.33
CA TYR A 141 -12.34 -12.38 -2.01
C TYR A 141 -11.91 -11.44 -3.14
N VAL A 142 -12.01 -11.89 -4.39
CA VAL A 142 -11.69 -11.06 -5.56
C VAL A 142 -12.63 -9.86 -5.63
N HIS A 143 -13.94 -10.10 -5.52
CA HIS A 143 -14.97 -9.06 -5.46
C HIS A 143 -14.68 -8.05 -4.34
N PHE A 144 -14.40 -8.54 -3.13
CA PHE A 144 -14.05 -7.72 -1.97
C PHE A 144 -12.90 -6.77 -2.30
N THR A 145 -11.78 -7.27 -2.83
CA THR A 145 -10.64 -6.41 -3.15
C THR A 145 -10.94 -5.40 -4.25
N TRP A 146 -11.75 -5.74 -5.27
CA TRP A 146 -12.14 -4.77 -6.30
C TRP A 146 -13.07 -3.69 -5.75
N ARG A 147 -13.93 -4.03 -4.79
CA ARG A 147 -14.78 -3.06 -4.08
C ARG A 147 -13.99 -2.16 -3.14
N LEU A 148 -12.99 -2.72 -2.46
CA LEU A 148 -12.16 -2.01 -1.48
C LEU A 148 -11.56 -0.72 -2.05
N TYR A 149 -10.93 -0.80 -3.23
CA TYR A 149 -10.34 0.37 -3.89
C TYR A 149 -11.36 1.45 -4.29
N ARG A 150 -12.66 1.13 -4.32
CA ARG A 150 -13.73 2.08 -4.66
C ARG A 150 -14.38 2.72 -3.43
N GLY A 151 -14.10 2.23 -2.23
CA GLY A 151 -14.70 2.77 -1.01
C GLY A 151 -14.22 4.19 -0.73
N ASP A 152 -15.15 5.08 -0.35
CA ASP A 152 -14.84 6.47 -0.02
C ASP A 152 -13.84 6.60 1.13
N ALA A 153 -13.96 5.74 2.14
CA ALA A 153 -13.03 5.70 3.27
C ALA A 153 -11.60 5.33 2.83
N TYR A 154 -11.48 4.32 1.95
CA TYR A 154 -10.21 3.92 1.34
C TYR A 154 -9.60 5.09 0.56
N GLN A 155 -10.38 5.70 -0.35
CA GLN A 155 -9.94 6.82 -1.20
C GLN A 155 -9.53 8.04 -0.38
N THR A 156 -10.26 8.35 0.69
CA THR A 156 -9.93 9.45 1.62
C THR A 156 -8.58 9.23 2.30
N CYS A 157 -8.31 8.01 2.79
CA CYS A 157 -7.04 7.69 3.41
C CYS A 157 -5.88 7.75 2.40
N VAL A 158 -6.07 7.24 1.18
CA VAL A 158 -5.06 7.34 0.11
C VAL A 158 -4.79 8.80 -0.26
N LEU A 159 -5.82 9.63 -0.37
CA LEU A 159 -5.65 11.06 -0.63
C LEU A 159 -4.86 11.75 0.50
N ALA A 160 -5.15 11.41 1.76
CA ALA A 160 -4.39 11.91 2.91
C ALA A 160 -2.91 11.48 2.86
N MET A 161 -2.60 10.25 2.42
CA MET A 161 -1.23 9.79 2.23
C MET A 161 -0.47 10.60 1.16
N ILE A 162 -1.15 11.17 0.15
CA ILE A 162 -0.53 11.96 -0.92
C ILE A 162 -0.11 13.36 -0.45
N VAL A 163 -0.77 13.92 0.57
CA VAL A 163 -0.50 15.28 1.07
C VAL A 163 0.95 15.44 1.52
N GLY A 164 1.50 14.47 2.25
CA GLY A 164 2.89 14.52 2.76
C GLY A 164 3.93 14.68 1.64
N PRO A 165 3.97 13.78 0.65
CA PRO A 165 4.82 13.89 -0.54
C PRO A 165 4.75 15.23 -1.28
N ILE A 166 3.60 15.92 -1.25
CA ILE A 166 3.43 17.24 -1.87
C ILE A 166 3.97 18.35 -0.94
N VAL A 167 3.67 18.27 0.36
CA VAL A 167 4.06 19.28 1.35
C VAL A 167 5.57 19.28 1.60
N LEU A 168 6.21 18.11 1.61
CA LEU A 168 7.64 17.95 1.86
C LEU A 168 8.55 18.81 0.95
N PRO A 169 8.46 18.73 -0.39
CA PRO A 169 9.29 19.56 -1.26
C PRO A 169 8.99 21.05 -1.11
N ILE A 170 7.75 21.44 -0.79
CA ILE A 170 7.38 22.84 -0.54
C ILE A 170 8.10 23.36 0.71
N ILE A 171 8.01 22.63 1.82
CA ILE A 171 8.71 22.99 3.08
C ILE A 171 10.21 23.06 2.83
N TRP A 172 10.76 22.05 2.15
CA TRP A 172 12.19 21.99 1.85
C TRP A 172 12.67 23.17 0.98
N LEU A 173 11.89 23.56 -0.04
CA LEU A 173 12.20 24.72 -0.89
C LEU A 173 12.15 26.02 -0.11
N VAL A 174 11.17 26.18 0.80
CA VAL A 174 11.07 27.36 1.66
C VAL A 174 12.26 27.42 2.62
N GLU A 175 12.62 26.31 3.27
CA GLU A 175 13.79 26.26 4.16
C GLU A 175 15.10 26.54 3.43
N THR A 176 15.28 25.96 2.25
CA THR A 176 16.50 26.15 1.44
C THR A 176 16.57 27.56 0.85
N GLY A 177 15.45 28.11 0.39
CA GLY A 177 15.42 29.41 -0.27
C GLY A 177 15.54 30.60 0.69
N PHE A 178 14.89 30.53 1.86
CA PHE A 178 14.82 31.66 2.78
C PHE A 178 15.81 31.58 3.95
N TYR A 179 16.15 30.38 4.42
CA TYR A 179 16.89 30.20 5.68
C TYR A 179 18.28 29.62 5.50
N THR A 180 18.64 29.15 4.29
CA THR A 180 19.93 28.49 4.04
C THR A 180 20.89 29.43 3.30
N PRO A 181 22.13 29.62 3.81
CA PRO A 181 23.18 30.38 3.12
C PRO A 181 23.46 29.85 1.70
N ARG A 182 23.82 30.75 0.77
CA ARG A 182 23.99 30.42 -0.67
C ARG A 182 25.00 29.29 -0.94
N ASP A 183 26.07 29.25 -0.17
CA ASP A 183 27.12 28.21 -0.25
C ASP A 183 26.58 26.81 0.14
N VAL A 184 25.58 26.75 1.01
CA VAL A 184 24.93 25.50 1.45
C VAL A 184 23.78 25.08 0.53
N GLN A 185 23.24 26.00 -0.29
CA GLN A 185 22.14 25.68 -1.22
C GLN A 185 22.52 24.62 -2.26
N PHE A 186 23.77 24.63 -2.75
CA PHE A 186 24.25 23.63 -3.70
C PHE A 186 24.30 22.23 -3.07
N VAL A 187 24.76 22.14 -1.82
CA VAL A 187 24.77 20.89 -1.04
C VAL A 187 23.35 20.37 -0.85
N ASN A 188 22.41 21.24 -0.49
CA ASN A 188 21.00 20.88 -0.37
C ASN A 188 20.45 20.31 -1.69
N LEU A 189 20.75 20.93 -2.84
CA LEU A 189 20.31 20.40 -4.13
C LEU A 189 20.88 19.01 -4.43
N GLN A 190 22.14 18.75 -4.06
CA GLN A 190 22.74 17.41 -4.16
C GLN A 190 22.02 16.38 -3.26
N VAL A 191 21.71 16.74 -2.01
CA VAL A 191 20.91 15.88 -1.12
C VAL A 191 19.57 15.52 -1.79
N PHE A 192 18.88 16.51 -2.34
CA PHE A 192 17.61 16.28 -3.03
C PHE A 192 17.77 15.29 -4.20
N GLN A 193 18.83 15.42 -5.00
CA GLN A 193 19.13 14.49 -6.09
C GLN A 193 19.33 13.06 -5.58
N THR A 194 20.09 12.85 -4.50
CA THR A 194 20.30 11.52 -3.92
C THR A 194 19.01 10.89 -3.38
N CYS A 195 18.05 11.71 -2.97
CA CYS A 195 16.74 11.30 -2.49
C CYS A 195 15.74 10.96 -3.61
N THR A 196 16.03 11.29 -4.86
CA THR A 196 15.12 11.14 -6.01
C THR A 196 14.57 9.72 -6.13
N TRP A 197 15.41 8.70 -5.94
CA TRP A 197 14.98 7.30 -6.09
C TRP A 197 13.92 6.90 -5.06
N LYS A 198 14.08 7.32 -3.80
CA LYS A 198 13.08 7.09 -2.74
C LYS A 198 11.77 7.81 -3.07
N GLY A 199 11.85 9.03 -3.60
CA GLY A 199 10.69 9.78 -4.09
C GLY A 199 9.97 9.06 -5.23
N VAL A 200 10.71 8.51 -6.21
CA VAL A 200 10.12 7.75 -7.32
C VAL A 200 9.41 6.48 -6.81
N ILE A 201 10.04 5.70 -5.93
CA ILE A 201 9.41 4.50 -5.35
C ILE A 201 8.13 4.88 -4.58
N LEU A 202 8.18 5.97 -3.81
CA LEU A 202 7.03 6.49 -3.08
C LEU A 202 5.88 6.85 -4.02
N LEU A 203 6.14 7.63 -5.08
CA LEU A 203 5.14 8.03 -6.06
C LEU A 203 4.55 6.83 -6.81
N LEU A 204 5.38 5.85 -7.20
CA LEU A 204 4.90 4.62 -7.83
C LEU A 204 4.01 3.79 -6.89
N SER A 205 4.37 3.75 -5.60
CA SER A 205 3.58 3.04 -4.58
C SER A 205 2.22 3.72 -4.37
N LEU A 206 2.20 5.05 -4.25
CA LEU A 206 0.96 5.83 -4.12
C LEU A 206 0.10 5.75 -5.38
N TYR A 207 0.70 5.82 -6.57
CA TYR A 207 0.00 5.63 -7.84
C TYR A 207 -0.72 4.28 -7.91
N ARG A 208 -0.07 3.20 -7.42
CA ARG A 208 -0.70 1.89 -7.32
C ARG A 208 -1.87 1.86 -6.33
N LEU A 209 -1.78 2.61 -5.22
CA LEU A 209 -2.83 2.69 -4.19
C LEU A 209 -4.07 3.49 -4.62
N VAL A 210 -3.91 4.54 -5.43
CA VAL A 210 -5.03 5.28 -6.05
C VAL A 210 -5.87 4.35 -6.94
N GLY A 211 -5.26 3.25 -7.39
CA GLY A 211 -5.91 2.11 -8.00
C GLY A 211 -5.74 2.09 -9.51
N THR A 212 -5.37 0.92 -10.03
CA THR A 212 -5.74 0.57 -11.40
C THR A 212 -7.24 0.29 -11.40
N ARG A 213 -8.02 1.13 -12.08
CA ARG A 213 -9.46 0.93 -12.26
C ARG A 213 -9.67 -0.37 -13.04
N THR A 214 -9.80 -1.49 -12.33
CA THR A 214 -10.38 -2.69 -12.93
C THR A 214 -11.78 -2.29 -13.38
N PRO A 215 -12.14 -2.55 -14.64
CA PRO A 215 -13.45 -2.20 -15.15
C PRO A 215 -14.51 -2.83 -14.24
N VAL A 216 -15.48 -2.00 -13.84
CA VAL A 216 -16.61 -2.45 -13.03
C VAL A 216 -17.52 -3.21 -13.97
N HIS A 217 -17.79 -4.46 -13.63
CA HIS A 217 -18.77 -5.26 -14.34
C HIS A 217 -19.82 -5.76 -13.36
N HIS A 218 -21.09 -5.70 -13.73
CA HIS A 218 -22.19 -6.08 -12.84
C HIS A 218 -22.14 -7.56 -12.43
N TRP A 219 -21.53 -8.44 -13.25
CA TRP A 219 -21.37 -9.85 -12.91
C TRP A 219 -20.42 -10.09 -11.72
N GLU A 220 -19.55 -9.15 -11.37
CA GLU A 220 -18.62 -9.32 -10.25
C GLU A 220 -19.33 -9.50 -8.90
N GLY A 221 -20.59 -9.04 -8.80
CA GLY A 221 -21.42 -9.18 -7.60
C GLY A 221 -22.40 -10.34 -7.66
N CYS A 222 -22.44 -11.12 -8.74
CA CYS A 222 -23.42 -12.19 -8.88
C CYS A 222 -23.09 -13.39 -7.97
N ASP A 223 -24.14 -14.06 -7.48
CA ASP A 223 -24.00 -15.23 -6.60
C ASP A 223 -23.12 -16.34 -7.20
N ALA A 224 -23.18 -16.52 -8.53
CA ALA A 224 -22.37 -17.51 -9.23
C ALA A 224 -20.86 -17.21 -9.10
N PHE A 225 -20.47 -15.94 -9.28
CA PHE A 225 -19.09 -15.53 -9.11
C PHE A 225 -18.66 -15.58 -7.65
N LEU A 226 -19.45 -15.03 -6.73
CA LEU A 226 -19.11 -14.97 -5.30
C LEU A 226 -18.87 -16.37 -4.70
N ARG A 227 -19.62 -17.37 -5.14
CA ARG A 227 -19.51 -18.77 -4.69
C ARG A 227 -18.45 -19.59 -5.44
N SER A 228 -17.94 -19.08 -6.56
CA SER A 228 -16.96 -19.81 -7.38
C SER A 228 -15.64 -20.01 -6.63
N THR A 229 -15.00 -21.16 -6.88
CA THR A 229 -13.65 -21.45 -6.41
C THR A 229 -12.66 -21.20 -7.54
N LEU A 230 -11.85 -20.17 -7.38
CA LEU A 230 -10.87 -19.70 -8.34
C LEU A 230 -9.49 -20.27 -8.00
N ARG A 231 -8.99 -21.13 -8.87
CA ARG A 231 -7.64 -21.65 -8.80
C ARG A 231 -6.63 -20.56 -9.11
N ARG A 232 -5.63 -20.41 -8.24
CA ARG A 232 -4.47 -19.55 -8.47
C ARG A 232 -3.20 -20.37 -8.58
N ASP A 233 -2.28 -19.93 -9.43
CA ASP A 233 -0.95 -20.50 -9.47
C ASP A 233 -0.21 -20.07 -8.20
N TRP A 234 0.41 -21.00 -7.46
CA TRP A 234 1.18 -20.68 -6.27
C TRP A 234 2.34 -19.73 -6.59
N ARG A 235 2.88 -19.80 -7.82
CA ARG A 235 3.91 -18.86 -8.29
C ARG A 235 3.39 -17.43 -8.32
N SER A 236 2.11 -17.25 -8.66
CA SER A 236 1.48 -15.93 -8.64
C SER A 236 1.40 -15.35 -7.23
N LEU A 237 1.22 -16.20 -6.21
CA LEU A 237 1.25 -15.78 -4.81
C LEU A 237 2.65 -15.34 -4.38
N CYS A 238 3.68 -16.13 -4.71
CA CYS A 238 5.08 -15.81 -4.36
C CYS A 238 5.62 -14.60 -5.13
N CYS A 239 5.16 -14.36 -6.35
CA CYS A 239 5.56 -13.22 -7.17
C CYS A 239 4.72 -11.95 -6.90
N GLY A 240 3.90 -11.93 -5.85
CA GLY A 240 3.12 -10.76 -5.48
C GLY A 240 2.07 -10.35 -6.51
N CYS A 241 1.48 -11.30 -7.24
CA CYS A 241 0.39 -11.00 -8.16
C CYS A 241 -0.85 -10.55 -7.37
N SER A 242 -1.17 -9.27 -7.44
CA SER A 242 -2.39 -8.72 -6.85
C SER A 242 -3.65 -9.23 -7.54
N ASN A 243 -4.78 -9.08 -6.84
CA ASN A 243 -6.11 -9.38 -7.36
C ASN A 243 -6.47 -8.55 -8.60
N ALA A 244 -5.85 -7.38 -8.78
CA ALA A 244 -6.01 -6.59 -10.00
C ALA A 244 -5.41 -7.32 -11.22
N THR A 245 -4.17 -7.84 -11.11
CA THR A 245 -3.54 -8.60 -12.20
C THR A 245 -4.22 -9.94 -12.44
N PHE A 246 -4.63 -10.61 -11.37
CA PHE A 246 -5.44 -11.83 -11.49
C PHE A 246 -6.76 -11.55 -12.20
N GLY A 247 -7.45 -10.47 -11.85
CA GLY A 247 -8.71 -10.06 -12.44
C GLY A 247 -8.63 -9.81 -13.94
N LEU A 248 -7.61 -9.09 -14.40
CA LEU A 248 -7.40 -8.86 -15.83
C LEU A 248 -7.19 -10.17 -16.61
N LYS A 249 -6.47 -11.14 -16.03
CA LYS A 249 -6.29 -12.47 -16.65
C LYS A 249 -7.59 -13.27 -16.67
N LEU A 250 -8.40 -13.18 -15.61
CA LEU A 250 -9.71 -13.82 -15.56
C LEU A 250 -10.67 -13.21 -16.60
N LEU A 251 -10.66 -11.88 -16.74
CA LEU A 251 -11.41 -11.15 -17.76
C LEU A 251 -11.03 -11.58 -19.18
N ASP A 252 -9.74 -11.68 -19.50
CA ASP A 252 -9.25 -12.20 -20.79
C ASP A 252 -9.72 -13.64 -21.05
N ALA A 253 -9.69 -14.48 -20.01
CA ALA A 253 -10.15 -15.86 -20.09
C ALA A 253 -11.66 -15.96 -20.30
N LEU A 254 -12.45 -15.12 -19.63
CA LEU A 254 -13.91 -15.02 -19.84
C LEU A 254 -14.22 -14.55 -21.26
N TRP A 255 -13.54 -13.51 -21.74
CA TRP A 255 -13.68 -13.02 -23.11
C TRP A 255 -13.38 -14.11 -24.15
N THR A 256 -12.29 -14.86 -23.96
CA THR A 256 -11.93 -15.98 -24.83
C THR A 256 -12.99 -17.09 -24.80
N ALA A 257 -13.52 -17.41 -23.62
CA ALA A 257 -14.57 -18.40 -23.44
C ALA A 257 -15.90 -17.98 -24.09
N GLN A 258 -16.21 -16.68 -24.13
CA GLN A 258 -17.39 -16.16 -24.84
C GLN A 258 -17.34 -16.48 -26.35
N HIS A 259 -16.14 -16.56 -26.93
CA HIS A 259 -15.89 -16.87 -28.33
C HIS A 259 -15.70 -18.38 -28.60
N GLY A 260 -16.08 -19.23 -27.66
CA GLY A 260 -16.13 -20.69 -27.84
C GLY A 260 -14.93 -21.47 -27.29
N ASP A 261 -13.87 -20.80 -26.84
CA ASP A 261 -12.69 -21.47 -26.25
C ASP A 261 -12.71 -21.41 -24.71
N LEU A 262 -13.28 -22.45 -24.10
CA LEU A 262 -13.37 -22.59 -22.64
C LEU A 262 -12.02 -22.96 -21.98
N SER A 263 -11.00 -23.32 -22.76
CA SER A 263 -9.76 -23.93 -22.23
C SER A 263 -8.98 -23.00 -21.31
N ARG A 264 -8.99 -21.69 -21.58
CA ARG A 264 -8.33 -20.68 -20.71
C ARG A 264 -9.07 -20.48 -19.41
N LEU A 265 -10.40 -20.38 -19.45
CA LEU A 265 -11.23 -20.22 -18.25
C LEU A 265 -11.09 -21.42 -17.31
N MET A 266 -10.98 -22.63 -17.87
CA MET A 266 -10.74 -23.86 -17.10
C MET A 266 -9.43 -23.87 -16.30
N ARG A 267 -8.46 -22.99 -16.61
CA ARG A 267 -7.24 -22.83 -15.80
C ARG A 267 -7.53 -22.14 -14.46
N PHE A 268 -8.57 -21.31 -14.43
CA PHE A 268 -9.01 -20.53 -13.26
C PHE A 268 -10.18 -21.21 -12.55
N VAL A 269 -11.08 -21.85 -13.29
CA VAL A 269 -12.25 -22.57 -12.75
C VAL A 269 -12.17 -24.02 -13.25
N PRO A 270 -11.50 -24.93 -12.49
CA PRO A 270 -11.23 -26.28 -12.98
C PRO A 270 -12.48 -27.12 -13.25
N ASP A 271 -13.57 -26.84 -12.53
CA ASP A 271 -14.86 -27.49 -12.76
C ASP A 271 -15.54 -26.90 -14.01
N ARG A 272 -15.88 -27.76 -14.97
CA ARG A 272 -16.42 -27.34 -16.26
C ARG A 272 -17.83 -26.77 -16.15
N GLU A 273 -18.66 -27.29 -15.26
CA GLU A 273 -20.03 -26.80 -15.07
C GLU A 273 -20.02 -25.47 -14.32
N GLU A 274 -19.17 -25.31 -13.30
CA GLU A 274 -18.95 -24.00 -12.65
C GLU A 274 -18.42 -22.95 -13.64
N ALA A 275 -17.47 -23.32 -14.51
CA ALA A 275 -16.94 -22.42 -15.53
C ALA A 275 -18.03 -21.96 -16.51
N ARG A 276 -18.91 -22.86 -16.94
CA ARG A 276 -20.06 -22.53 -17.80
C ARG A 276 -21.08 -21.66 -17.07
N ALA A 277 -21.40 -21.99 -15.82
CA ALA A 277 -22.33 -21.20 -15.01
C ALA A 277 -21.82 -19.77 -14.79
N LEU A 278 -20.51 -19.61 -14.54
CA LEU A 278 -19.87 -18.31 -14.44
C LEU A 278 -19.92 -17.54 -15.77
N LEU A 279 -19.60 -18.19 -16.89
CA LEU A 279 -19.67 -17.58 -18.22
C LEU A 279 -21.09 -17.09 -18.54
N GLU A 280 -22.10 -17.89 -18.20
CA GLU A 280 -23.50 -17.55 -18.43
C GLU A 280 -23.98 -16.40 -17.53
N ALA A 281 -23.49 -16.33 -16.29
CA ALA A 281 -23.73 -15.18 -15.43
C ALA A 281 -23.09 -13.89 -15.99
N CYS A 282 -21.87 -14.00 -16.55
CA CYS A 282 -21.20 -12.88 -17.19
C CYS A 282 -21.95 -12.38 -18.43
N ARG A 283 -22.44 -13.30 -19.28
CA ARG A 283 -23.24 -12.96 -20.47
C ARG A 283 -24.53 -12.24 -20.12
N ARG A 284 -25.25 -12.73 -19.10
CA ARG A 284 -26.48 -12.08 -18.63
C ARG A 284 -26.23 -10.66 -18.12
N ALA A 285 -25.21 -10.47 -17.28
CA ALA A 285 -24.87 -9.13 -16.80
C ALA A 285 -24.42 -8.18 -17.91
N GLN A 286 -23.68 -8.67 -18.91
CA GLN A 286 -23.30 -7.85 -20.07
C GLN A 286 -24.50 -7.47 -20.92
N PHE A 287 -25.46 -8.37 -21.09
CA PHE A 287 -26.71 -8.07 -21.78
C PHE A 287 -27.49 -6.96 -21.05
N GLU A 288 -27.62 -7.08 -19.72
CA GLU A 288 -28.23 -6.05 -18.85
C GLU A 288 -27.49 -4.71 -18.86
N GLU A 289 -26.17 -4.69 -19.11
CA GLU A 289 -25.36 -3.46 -19.24
C GLU A 289 -25.57 -2.74 -20.57
N THR A 290 -26.00 -3.46 -21.62
CA THR A 290 -26.18 -2.92 -22.97
C THR A 290 -27.59 -2.42 -23.27
N GLU A 291 -28.58 -2.82 -22.47
CA GLU A 291 -29.97 -2.34 -22.54
C GLU A 291 -30.17 -1.05 -21.73
#